data_AF-A0A0C3AED6-F1
#
_entry.id   AF-A0A0C3AED6-F1
#
_cell.length_a   1.000
_cell.length_b   1.000
_cell.length_c   1.000
_cell.angle_alpha   90.00
_cell.angle_beta   90.00
_cell.angle_gamma   90.00
#
_symmetry.space_group_name_H-M   'P 1'
#
loop_
_entity.id
_entity.type
_entity.pdbx_description
1 polymer ?
#
loop_
_entity_poly.entity_id
_entity_poly.type
_entity_poly.pdbx_seq_one_letter_code
_entity_poly.pdbx_strand_id
1 'polypeptide(L)' 'MHYVSNDWQLEELLIDFRGLIGNHSGVNMAHTVYETLKLYGLRGRVVAINCNNASNNDTWRMN' A
#
# COMPACT_ATOMS: atom_id res chain seq x y z
N MET A 1 1.48 -6.91 -4.50
CA MET A 1 2.76 -6.87 -3.75
C MET A 1 3.77 -7.59 -4.59
N HIS A 2 4.88 -6.94 -4.88
CA HIS A 2 6.00 -7.58 -5.55
C HIS A 2 7.12 -7.77 -4.54
N TYR A 3 7.68 -8.97 -4.45
CA TYR A 3 8.78 -9.29 -3.54
C TYR A 3 9.66 -10.39 -4.14
N VAL A 4 10.88 -10.52 -3.63
CA VAL A 4 11.80 -11.59 -4.02
C VAL A 4 11.71 -12.70 -2.96
N SER A 5 11.44 -13.93 -3.39
CA SER A 5 11.35 -15.09 -2.50
C SER A 5 12.75 -15.57 -2.08
N ASN A 6 12.80 -16.54 -1.15
CA ASN A 6 14.06 -17.16 -0.73
C ASN A 6 14.77 -17.91 -1.88
N ASP A 7 14.02 -18.30 -2.91
CA ASP A 7 14.52 -18.97 -4.12
C ASP A 7 14.91 -17.96 -5.22
N TRP A 8 15.06 -16.68 -4.86
CA TRP A 8 15.40 -15.57 -5.76
C TRP A 8 14.42 -15.37 -6.92
N GLN A 9 13.17 -15.78 -6.74
CA GLN A 9 12.12 -15.56 -7.72
C GLN A 9 11.36 -14.27 -7.42
N LEU A 10 11.02 -13.52 -8.47
CA LEU A 10 10.13 -12.39 -8.37
C LEU A 10 8.69 -12.89 -8.28
N GLU A 11 8.06 -12.63 -7.14
CA GLU A 11 6.68 -13.02 -6.88
C GLU A 11 5.75 -11.82 -6.95
N GLU A 12 4.51 -12.07 -7.37
CA GLU A 12 3.40 -11.12 -7.30
C GLU A 12 2.24 -11.73 -6.52
N LEU A 13 1.79 -11.00 -5.50
CA LEU A 13 0.65 -11.40 -4.67
C LEU A 13 -0.35 -10.25 -4.50
N LEU A 14 -1.62 -10.54 -4.78
CA LEU A 14 -2.74 -9.67 -4.40
C LEU A 14 -2.99 -9.81 -2.88
N ILE A 15 -2.82 -8.71 -2.15
CA ILE A 15 -2.98 -8.71 -0.68
C ILE A 15 -4.43 -8.49 -0.27
N ASP A 16 -5.11 -7.48 -0.84
CA ASP A 16 -6.45 -7.09 -0.43
C ASP A 16 -7.13 -6.20 -1.50
N PHE A 17 -8.46 -6.17 -1.48
CA PHE A 17 -9.28 -5.15 -2.13
C PHE A 17 -10.03 -4.36 -1.06
N ARG A 18 -9.45 -3.26 -0.60
CA ARG A 18 -10.11 -2.34 0.33
C ARG A 18 -10.86 -1.24 -0.39
N GLY A 19 -12.17 -1.16 -0.12
CA GLY A 19 -12.95 0.01 -0.47
C GLY A 19 -12.53 1.22 0.36
N LEU A 20 -12.33 2.37 -0.31
CA LEU A 20 -12.14 3.65 0.35
C LEU A 20 -13.52 4.19 0.77
N ILE A 21 -13.70 4.46 2.06
CA ILE A 21 -14.93 5.05 2.59
C ILE A 21 -14.69 6.55 2.80
N GLY A 22 -15.60 7.39 2.29
CA GLY A 22 -15.49 8.85 2.38
C GLY A 22 -14.67 9.46 1.24
N ASN A 23 -14.07 10.63 1.47
CA ASN A 23 -13.33 11.35 0.42
C ASN A 23 -12.06 10.59 -0.02
N HIS A 24 -11.78 10.56 -1.32
CA HIS A 24 -10.59 9.92 -1.89
C HIS A 24 -9.35 10.82 -1.78
N SER A 25 -9.14 11.42 -0.60
CA SER A 25 -7.95 12.23 -0.29
C SER A 25 -6.71 11.36 -0.11
N GLY A 26 -5.53 11.93 -0.36
CA GLY A 26 -4.25 11.23 -0.14
C GLY A 26 -4.09 10.70 1.28
N VAL A 27 -4.56 11.45 2.28
CA VAL A 27 -4.55 11.05 3.69
C VAL A 27 -5.43 9.82 3.94
N ASN A 28 -6.63 9.78 3.35
CA ASN A 28 -7.53 8.63 3.54
C ASN A 28 -6.97 7.38 2.87
N MET A 29 -6.44 7.52 1.64
CA MET A 29 -5.77 6.42 0.95
C MET A 29 -4.58 5.89 1.74
N ALA A 30 -3.73 6.80 2.26
CA ALA A 30 -2.58 6.44 3.06
C ALA A 30 -2.97 5.67 4.33
N HIS A 31 -4.01 6.13 5.02
CA HIS A 31 -4.54 5.47 6.20
C HIS A 31 -5.09 4.09 5.88
N THR A 32 -5.87 3.95 4.80
CA THR A 32 -6.39 2.64 4.36
C THR A 32 -5.26 1.66 4.05
N VAL A 33 -4.24 2.07 3.29
CA VAL A 33 -3.10 1.21 2.98
C VAL A 33 -2.32 0.85 4.25
N TYR A 34 -2.08 1.83 5.13
CA TYR A 34 -1.37 1.59 6.38
C TYR A 34 -2.06 0.57 7.28
N GLU A 35 -3.38 0.67 7.45
CA GLU A 35 -4.15 -0.30 8.24
C GLU A 35 -4.17 -1.70 7.58
N THR A 36 -4.18 -1.79 6.24
CA THR A 36 -4.00 -3.06 5.54
C THR A 36 -2.61 -3.66 5.81
N LEU A 37 -1.54 -2.87 5.71
CA LEU A 37 -0.18 -3.35 6.02
C LEU A 37 -0.04 -3.81 7.47
N LYS A 38 -0.66 -3.10 8.41
CA LYS A 38 -0.71 -3.48 9.82
C LYS A 38 -1.47 -4.79 10.03
N LEU A 39 -2.62 -4.97 9.39
CA LEU A 39 -3.45 -6.18 9.49
C LEU A 39 -2.66 -7.45 9.11
N TYR A 40 -1.85 -7.37 8.05
CA TYR A 40 -1.06 -8.51 7.56
C TYR A 40 0.35 -8.59 8.16
N GLY A 41 0.70 -7.75 9.15
CA GLY A 41 2.04 -7.75 9.75
C GLY A 41 3.16 -7.32 8.80
N LEU A 42 2.83 -6.57 7.75
CA LEU A 42 3.74 -6.08 6.72
C LEU A 42 4.31 -4.69 7.02
N ARG A 43 3.89 -4.08 8.13
CA ARG A 43 4.43 -2.81 8.60
C ARG A 43 5.96 -2.89 8.76
N GLY A 44 6.67 -1.91 8.20
CA GLY A 44 8.14 -1.87 8.24
C GLY A 44 8.82 -2.84 7.27
N ARG A 45 8.07 -3.60 6.47
CA ARG A 45 8.59 -4.52 5.45
C ARG A 45 8.33 -4.05 4.01
N VAL A 46 7.72 -2.87 3.84
CA VAL A 46 7.44 -2.26 2.54
C VAL A 46 8.49 -1.19 2.27
N VAL A 47 9.20 -1.33 1.15
CA VAL A 47 10.26 -0.40 0.73
C VAL A 47 9.71 0.73 -0.14
N ALA A 48 8.73 0.43 -0.99
CA ALA A 48 8.15 1.39 -1.91
C ALA A 48 6.68 1.07 -2.18
N ILE A 49 5.94 2.12 -2.53
CA ILE A 49 4.56 2.05 -3.01
C ILE A 49 4.55 2.77 -4.35
N ASN A 50 4.05 2.10 -5.38
CA ASN A 50 3.89 2.68 -6.72
C ASN A 50 2.42 3.00 -6.96
N CYS A 51 2.14 4.20 -7.46
CA CYS A 51 0.80 4.69 -7.76
C CYS A 51 0.79 5.37 -9.13
N ASN A 52 -0.39 5.52 -9.72
CA ASN A 52 -0.56 6.29 -10.95
C ASN A 52 -0.30 7.79 -10.70
N ASN A 53 -0.29 8.61 -11.76
CA ASN A 53 -0.09 10.05 -11.65
C ASN A 53 -1.39 10.80 -11.27
N ALA A 54 -1.91 10.54 -10.06
CA ALA A 54 -3.09 11.20 -9.52
C ALA A 54 -2.71 12.24 -8.46
N SER A 55 -3.36 13.41 -8.49
CA SER A 55 -3.03 14.55 -7.60
C SER A 55 -3.24 14.27 -6.11
N ASN A 56 -4.06 13.29 -5.76
CA ASN A 56 -4.22 12.88 -4.37
C ASN A 56 -2.95 12.23 -3.80
N ASN A 57 -2.08 11.66 -4.65
CA ASN A 57 -0.78 11.10 -4.24
C ASN A 57 0.17 12.17 -3.69
N ASP A 58 0.04 13.43 -4.12
CA ASP A 58 0.86 14.55 -3.62
C ASP A 58 0.65 14.82 -2.12
N THR A 59 -0.48 14.36 -1.57
CA THR A 59 -0.82 14.49 -0.14
C THR A 59 -0.76 13.17 0.61
N TRP A 60 -0.27 12.10 -0.02
CA TRP A 60 -0.15 10.79 0.61
C TRP A 60 0.94 10.82 1.68
N ARG A 61 0.55 10.67 2.95
CA ARG A 61 1.48 10.57 4.09
C ARG A 61 1.03 9.43 5.01
N MET A 62 1.96 8.51 5.31
CA MET A 62 1.75 7.45 6.28
C MET A 62 2.22 7.93 7.65
N ASN A 63 1.29 8.13 8.58
CA ASN A 63 1.54 8.66 9.92
C ASN A 63 1.43 7.53 10.95
#